data_AF-A0A531LHQ9-F1
#
_entry.id   AF-A0A531LHQ9-F1
#
_cell.length_a   1.000
_cell.length_b   1.000
_cell.length_c   1.000
_cell.angle_alpha   90.00
_cell.angle_beta   90.00
_cell.angle_gamma   90.00
#
_symmetry.space_group_name_H-M   'P 1'
#
loop_
_entity.id
_entity.type
_entity.pdbx_description
1 polymer ?
#
loop_
_entity_poly.entity_id
_entity_poly.type
_entity_poly.pdbx_seq_one_letter_code
_entity_poly.pdbx_strand_id
1 'polypeptide(L)'
;MTDAFRVFVGWDSREPIAYDVARHSLLKNASVPVSVIPIKQDELRARELYWREKDPLASTEFTYTRFLTPFLADYTGWALFCDCDFLWLGDVAGLLEYTKSDKAVYCVQHDYTPKATIKMDG
;
A
#
# COMPACT_ATOMS: atom_id res chain seq x y z
N MET A 1 -5.95 -22.80 10.13
CA MET A 1 -4.91 -22.10 9.36
C MET A 1 -5.03 -20.63 9.73
N THR A 2 -3.93 -19.98 10.12
CA THR A 2 -3.92 -18.53 10.33
C THR A 2 -4.01 -17.83 8.98
N ASP A 3 -4.95 -16.89 8.84
CA ASP A 3 -5.09 -16.11 7.61
C ASP A 3 -3.82 -15.30 7.32
N ALA A 4 -3.46 -15.19 6.04
CA ALA A 4 -2.27 -14.46 5.61
C ALA A 4 -2.44 -12.95 5.89
N PHE A 5 -1.37 -12.31 6.37
CA PHE A 5 -1.38 -10.86 6.64
C PHE A 5 -1.47 -10.10 5.31
N ARG A 6 -2.53 -9.29 5.14
CA ARG A 6 -2.83 -8.59 3.88
C ARG A 6 -2.03 -7.30 3.80
N VAL A 7 -1.23 -7.20 2.74
CA VAL A 7 -0.44 -6.02 2.39
C VAL A 7 -0.91 -5.54 1.04
N PHE A 8 -1.55 -4.38 1.03
CA PHE A 8 -1.94 -3.67 -0.17
C PHE A 8 -0.82 -2.72 -0.59
N VAL A 9 -0.36 -2.88 -1.82
CA VAL A 9 0.71 -2.05 -2.37
C VAL A 9 0.09 -1.08 -3.36
N GLY A 10 0.46 0.19 -3.28
CA GLY A 10 0.16 1.17 -4.31
C GLY A 10 0.56 0.63 -5.69
N TRP A 11 -0.27 0.86 -6.69
CA TRP A 11 0.05 0.50 -8.06
C TRP A 11 0.09 1.76 -8.90
N ASP A 12 1.09 1.86 -9.77
CA ASP A 12 1.17 2.89 -10.80
C ASP A 12 1.57 2.23 -12.11
N SER A 13 0.72 2.36 -13.13
CA SER A 13 0.96 1.77 -14.46
C SER A 13 2.25 2.25 -15.12
N ARG A 14 2.80 3.40 -14.69
CA ARG A 14 4.09 3.94 -15.17
C ARG A 14 5.29 3.19 -14.59
N GLU A 15 5.15 2.53 -13.45
CA GLU A 15 6.24 1.94 -12.68
C GLU A 15 5.95 0.48 -12.23
N PRO A 16 5.59 -0.44 -13.14
CA PRO A 16 5.24 -1.82 -12.77
C PRO A 16 6.39 -2.57 -12.08
N ILE A 17 7.65 -2.26 -12.43
CA ILE A 17 8.84 -2.87 -11.84
C ILE A 17 8.97 -2.51 -10.35
N ALA A 18 8.55 -1.31 -9.94
CA ALA A 18 8.59 -0.90 -8.54
C ALA A 18 7.75 -1.85 -7.67
N TYR A 19 6.51 -2.14 -8.12
CA TYR A 19 5.65 -3.13 -7.48
C TYR A 19 6.29 -4.53 -7.44
N ASP A 20 6.90 -4.98 -8.54
CA ASP A 20 7.53 -6.31 -8.59
C ASP A 20 8.67 -6.43 -7.57
N VAL A 21 9.48 -5.38 -7.43
CA VAL A 21 10.55 -5.30 -6.42
C VAL A 21 9.97 -5.27 -5.00
N ALA A 22 8.94 -4.45 -4.74
CA ALA A 22 8.28 -4.38 -3.44
C ALA A 22 7.69 -5.73 -3.05
N ARG A 23 6.95 -6.37 -3.95
CA ARG A 23 6.36 -7.70 -3.76
C ARG A 23 7.43 -8.76 -3.53
N HIS A 24 8.46 -8.81 -4.38
CA HIS A 24 9.51 -9.81 -4.27
C HIS A 24 10.28 -9.66 -2.95
N SER A 25 10.69 -8.44 -2.60
CA SER A 25 11.43 -8.17 -1.37
C SER A 25 10.60 -8.47 -0.11
N LEU A 26 9.30 -8.17 -0.13
CA LEU A 26 8.40 -8.51 0.98
C LEU A 26 8.29 -10.02 1.15
N LEU A 27 7.97 -10.75 0.08
CA LEU A 27 7.84 -12.21 0.12
C LEU A 27 9.13 -12.91 0.52
N LYS A 28 10.28 -12.38 0.10
CA LYS A 28 11.60 -12.92 0.44
C LYS A 28 11.94 -12.82 1.93
N ASN A 29 11.50 -11.76 2.60
CA ASN A 29 11.89 -11.48 3.99
C ASN A 29 10.79 -11.81 5.02
N ALA A 30 9.57 -12.11 4.60
CA ALA A 30 8.47 -12.43 5.51
C ALA A 30 8.65 -13.81 6.15
N SER A 31 8.61 -13.88 7.49
CA SER A 31 8.58 -15.16 8.23
C SER A 31 7.17 -15.71 8.46
N VAL A 32 6.15 -14.90 8.18
CA VAL A 32 4.73 -15.21 8.35
C VAL A 32 4.03 -15.26 6.98
N PRO A 33 2.90 -15.98 6.86
CA PRO A 33 2.09 -15.94 5.65
C PRO A 33 1.62 -14.50 5.35
N VAL A 34 1.85 -14.04 4.12
CA VAL A 34 1.48 -12.71 3.65
C VAL A 34 0.74 -12.79 2.32
N SER A 35 -0.23 -11.91 2.13
CA SER A 35 -0.92 -11.72 0.86
C SER A 35 -0.59 -10.33 0.33
N VAL A 36 0.12 -10.26 -0.79
CA VAL A 36 0.59 -8.99 -1.39
C VAL A 36 -0.30 -8.65 -2.58
N ILE A 37 -1.07 -7.57 -2.48
CA ILE A 37 -2.16 -7.24 -3.40
C ILE A 37 -1.93 -5.84 -3.97
N PRO A 38 -1.82 -5.65 -5.30
CA PRO A 38 -1.73 -4.32 -5.90
C PRO A 38 -3.11 -3.63 -5.87
N ILE A 39 -3.16 -2.32 -5.63
CA ILE A 39 -4.39 -1.54 -5.77
C ILE A 39 -4.44 -0.85 -7.14
N LYS A 40 -4.90 -1.57 -8.18
CA LYS A 40 -4.94 -1.04 -9.54
C LYS A 40 -6.24 -0.30 -9.87
N GLN A 41 -6.14 0.89 -10.45
CA GLN A 41 -7.31 1.70 -10.76
C GLN A 41 -8.22 1.09 -11.83
N ASP A 42 -7.67 0.42 -12.83
CA ASP A 42 -8.41 -0.25 -13.90
C ASP A 42 -9.33 -1.35 -13.34
N GLU A 43 -8.80 -2.19 -12.45
CA GLU A 43 -9.56 -3.23 -11.73
C GLU A 43 -10.65 -2.62 -10.84
N LEU A 44 -10.33 -1.53 -10.12
CA LEU A 44 -11.31 -0.83 -9.28
C LEU A 44 -12.43 -0.18 -10.09
N ARG A 45 -12.11 0.43 -11.23
CA ARG A 45 -13.09 1.05 -12.14
C ARG A 45 -14.02 0.01 -12.76
N ALA A 46 -13.46 -1.12 -13.21
CA ALA A 46 -14.25 -2.24 -13.74
C ALA A 46 -15.25 -2.81 -12.73
N ARG A 47 -14.97 -2.66 -11.42
CA ARG A 47 -15.84 -3.05 -10.31
C ARG A 47 -16.69 -1.90 -9.76
N GLU A 48 -16.68 -0.74 -10.41
CA GLU A 48 -17.39 0.48 -9.98
C GLU A 48 -17.00 0.99 -8.58
N LEU A 49 -15.79 0.67 -8.12
CA LEU A 49 -15.25 1.06 -6.80
C LEU A 49 -14.47 2.38 -6.81
N TYR A 50 -14.10 2.85 -8.00
CA TYR A 50 -13.36 4.10 -8.16
C TYR A 50 -13.82 4.81 -9.44
N TRP A 51 -14.36 6.02 -9.31
CA TRP A 51 -14.92 6.78 -10.44
C TRP A 51 -14.30 8.17 -10.59
N ARG A 52 -13.36 8.54 -9.71
CA ARG A 52 -12.72 9.86 -9.74
C ARG A 52 -11.98 10.06 -11.06
N GLU A 53 -12.11 11.24 -11.66
CA GLU A 53 -11.33 11.61 -12.85
C GLU A 53 -9.86 11.79 -12.49
N LYS A 54 -9.01 11.96 -13.52
CA LYS A 54 -7.58 12.23 -13.32
C LYS A 54 -7.43 13.58 -12.62
N ASP A 55 -7.01 13.54 -11.35
CA ASP A 55 -6.74 14.74 -10.57
C ASP A 55 -5.34 15.27 -10.92
N PRO A 56 -5.19 16.52 -11.41
CA PRO A 56 -3.89 17.08 -11.75
C PRO A 56 -2.96 17.24 -10.53
N LEU A 57 -3.48 17.18 -9.31
CA LEU A 57 -2.69 17.21 -8.08
C LEU A 57 -2.24 15.82 -7.60
N ALA A 58 -2.80 14.75 -8.19
CA ALA A 58 -2.38 13.38 -7.91
C ALA A 58 -1.05 13.10 -8.61
N SER A 59 -0.04 12.76 -7.82
CA SER A 59 1.29 12.41 -8.33
C SER A 59 1.41 10.94 -8.71
N THR A 60 0.51 10.09 -8.20
CA THR A 60 0.49 8.65 -8.44
C THR A 60 -0.93 8.13 -8.55
N GLU A 61 -1.10 6.99 -9.22
CA GLU A 61 -2.40 6.32 -9.32
C GLU A 61 -2.95 5.88 -7.95
N PHE A 62 -2.10 5.70 -6.95
CA PHE A 62 -2.52 5.31 -5.60
C PHE A 62 -2.73 6.45 -4.61
N THR A 63 -2.62 7.72 -5.06
CA THR A 63 -2.83 8.92 -4.20
C THR A 63 -4.14 8.84 -3.40
N TYR A 64 -5.22 8.37 -4.03
CA TYR A 64 -6.53 8.22 -3.40
C TYR A 64 -6.96 6.77 -3.17
N THR A 65 -6.51 5.82 -4.00
CA THR A 65 -6.94 4.42 -3.85
C THR A 65 -6.41 3.79 -2.57
N ARG A 66 -5.32 4.32 -1.99
CA ARG A 66 -4.84 3.93 -0.64
C ARG A 66 -5.91 4.02 0.46
N PHE A 67 -6.87 4.93 0.33
CA PHE A 67 -7.96 5.07 1.31
C PHE A 67 -9.02 3.97 1.18
N LEU A 68 -8.97 3.16 0.11
CA LEU A 68 -9.84 2.00 -0.07
C LEU A 68 -9.30 0.75 0.64
N THR A 69 -8.09 0.78 1.21
CA THR A 69 -7.50 -0.38 1.90
C THR A 69 -8.44 -1.04 2.92
N PRO A 70 -9.15 -0.31 3.81
CA PRO A 70 -10.11 -0.93 4.73
C PRO A 70 -11.27 -1.62 4.00
N PHE A 71 -11.80 -0.99 2.96
CA PHE A 71 -12.88 -1.55 2.13
C PHE A 71 -12.42 -2.80 1.37
N LEU A 72 -11.22 -2.79 0.79
CA LEU A 72 -10.62 -3.94 0.10
C LEU A 72 -10.29 -5.10 1.05
N ALA A 73 -10.11 -4.80 2.33
CA ALA A 73 -9.98 -5.77 3.41
C ALA A 73 -11.33 -6.21 3.99
N ASP A 74 -12.46 -5.84 3.39
CA ASP A 74 -13.82 -6.13 3.86
C ASP A 74 -14.09 -5.64 5.29
N TYR A 75 -13.35 -4.62 5.74
CA TYR A 75 -13.36 -4.12 7.12
C TYR A 75 -13.13 -5.20 8.20
N THR A 76 -12.54 -6.34 7.82
CA THR A 76 -12.20 -7.44 8.72
C THR A 76 -10.73 -7.40 9.03
N GLY A 77 -10.32 -7.65 10.28
CA GLY A 77 -8.93 -7.76 10.69
C GLY A 77 -8.04 -6.56 10.35
N TRP A 78 -6.73 -6.75 10.43
CA TRP A 78 -5.75 -5.72 10.05
C TRP A 78 -5.31 -5.88 8.60
N ALA A 79 -4.98 -4.76 7.99
CA ALA A 79 -4.39 -4.66 6.66
C ALA A 79 -3.34 -3.54 6.65
N LEU A 80 -2.29 -3.73 5.87
CA LEU A 80 -1.23 -2.75 5.68
C LEU A 80 -1.37 -2.12 4.30
N PHE A 81 -1.14 -0.81 4.20
CA PHE A 81 -0.90 -0.12 2.93
C PHE A 81 0.57 0.35 2.88
N CYS A 82 1.22 0.22 1.73
CA CYS A 82 2.49 0.87 1.42
C CYS A 82 2.52 1.38 -0.03
N ASP A 83 3.40 2.35 -0.32
CA ASP A 83 3.60 2.87 -1.68
C ASP A 83 4.28 1.82 -2.59
N CYS A 84 4.27 2.06 -3.91
CA CYS A 84 4.73 1.09 -4.92
C CYS A 84 6.25 0.86 -4.91
N ASP A 85 7.02 1.82 -4.42
CA ASP A 85 8.49 1.89 -4.50
C ASP A 85 9.19 1.39 -3.22
N PHE A 86 8.49 0.62 -2.39
CA PHE A 86 9.06 0.02 -1.19
C PHE A 86 10.13 -1.04 -1.52
N LEU A 87 11.22 -1.04 -0.74
CA LEU A 87 12.17 -2.14 -0.66
C LEU A 87 12.15 -2.72 0.76
N TRP A 88 11.63 -3.93 0.91
CA TRP A 88 11.51 -4.59 2.20
C TRP A 88 12.83 -5.25 2.60
N LEU A 89 13.48 -4.71 3.64
CA LEU A 89 14.71 -5.26 4.23
C LEU A 89 14.45 -6.00 5.55
N GLY A 90 13.34 -5.68 6.22
CA GLY A 90 12.95 -6.29 7.48
C GLY A 90 11.78 -7.25 7.32
N ASP A 91 11.59 -8.09 8.33
CA ASP A 91 10.46 -9.00 8.40
C ASP A 91 9.19 -8.25 8.85
N VAL A 92 8.14 -8.34 8.02
CA VAL A 92 6.85 -7.70 8.28
C VAL A 92 6.16 -8.25 9.53
N ALA A 93 6.55 -9.43 10.02
CA ALA A 93 6.05 -9.99 11.29
C ALA A 93 6.23 -9.03 12.48
N GLY A 94 7.26 -8.19 12.45
CA GLY A 94 7.49 -7.16 13.48
C GLY A 94 6.34 -6.14 13.61
N LEU A 95 5.51 -5.99 12.58
CA LEU A 95 4.33 -5.13 12.61
C LEU A 95 3.11 -5.78 13.29
N LEU A 96 3.09 -7.11 13.43
CA LEU A 96 1.93 -7.84 13.97
C LEU A 96 1.68 -7.50 15.44
N GLU A 97 2.70 -7.11 16.21
CA GLU A 97 2.50 -6.69 17.60
C GLU A 97 1.61 -5.44 17.73
N TYR A 98 1.64 -4.53 16.73
CA TYR A 98 0.77 -3.35 16.70
C TYR A 98 -0.70 -3.70 16.43
N THR A 99 -0.98 -4.88 15.87
CA THR A 99 -2.36 -5.32 15.60
C THR A 99 -3.13 -5.73 16.85
N LYS A 100 -2.44 -5.87 18.00
CA LYS A 100 -3.01 -6.24 19.31
C LYS A 100 -3.51 -5.02 20.11
N SER A 101 -3.61 -3.86 19.47
CA SER A 101 -4.08 -2.61 20.09
C SER A 101 -5.54 -2.31 19.74
N ASP A 102 -6.16 -1.46 20.57
CA ASP A 102 -7.47 -0.84 20.39
C ASP A 102 -7.50 0.31 19.37
N LYS A 103 -6.36 0.68 18.76
CA LYS A 103 -6.30 1.72 17.73
C LYS A 103 -6.98 1.25 16.44
N ALA A 104 -7.64 2.20 15.75
CA ALA A 104 -8.23 1.93 14.44
C ALA A 104 -7.20 1.97 13.29
N VAL A 105 -6.11 2.73 13.44
CA VAL A 105 -5.08 2.90 12.41
C VAL A 105 -3.73 3.26 13.02
N TYR A 106 -2.66 2.78 12.39
CA TYR A 106 -1.29 3.22 12.62
C TYR A 106 -0.76 3.89 11.36
N CYS A 107 0.06 4.93 11.54
CA CYS A 107 0.72 5.64 10.46
C CYS A 107 2.18 5.85 10.83
N VAL A 108 3.09 5.61 9.88
CA VAL A 108 4.50 5.95 10.04
C VAL A 108 4.64 7.45 9.83
N GLN A 109 5.03 8.17 10.89
CA GLN A 109 5.29 9.59 10.79
C GLN A 109 6.73 9.81 10.37
N HIS A 110 6.92 10.62 9.33
CA HIS A 110 8.23 11.06 8.90
C HIS A 110 8.42 12.52 9.28
N ASP A 111 9.54 12.83 9.92
CA ASP A 111 10.01 14.22 10.04
C ASP A 111 10.70 14.60 8.72
N TYR A 112 9.89 14.95 7.73
CA TYR A 112 10.35 15.33 6.40
C TYR A 112 9.93 16.75 6.07
N THR A 113 10.91 17.64 5.95
CA THR A 113 10.71 18.97 5.37
C THR A 113 11.10 18.91 3.88
N PRO A 114 10.15 19.13 2.95
CA PRO A 114 10.45 19.13 1.53
C PRO A 114 11.53 20.17 1.19
N LYS A 115 12.61 19.73 0.54
CA LYS A 115 13.68 20.62 0.07
C LYS A 115 13.47 21.09 -1.37
N ALA A 116 12.68 20.34 -2.14
CA ALA A 116 12.35 20.65 -3.52
C ALA A 116 11.08 21.50 -3.58
N THR A 117 11.09 22.55 -4.41
CA THR A 117 9.92 23.35 -4.74
C THR A 117 9.03 22.70 -5.79
N ILE A 118 9.53 21.63 -6.42
CA ILE A 118 8.91 20.88 -7.50
C ILE A 118 8.53 19.50 -6.98
N LYS A 119 7.28 19.08 -7.27
CA LYS A 119 6.74 17.78 -6.87
C LYS A 119 7.15 16.71 -7.90
N MET A 120 7.01 15.43 -7.56
CA MET A 120 7.27 14.27 -8.43
C MET A 120 6.97 14.56 -9.91
N ASP A 121 7.92 14.21 -10.80
CA ASP A 121 7.86 14.36 -12.27
C ASP A 121 7.93 15.77 -12.88
N GLY A 122 8.13 16.85 -12.10
CA GLY A 122 8.43 18.19 -12.64
C GLY A 122 7.23 19.12 -12.77
#